data_AF-A0A109KW75-F1
#
_entry.id   AF-A0A109KW75-F1
#
_cell.length_a   1.000
_cell.length_b   1.000
_cell.length_c   1.000
_cell.angle_alpha   90.00
_cell.angle_beta   90.00
_cell.angle_gamma   90.00
#
_symmetry.space_group_name_H-M   'P 1'
#
loop_
_entity.id
_entity.type
_entity.pdbx_description
1 polymer ?
#
loop_
_entity_poly.entity_id
_entity_poly.type
_entity_poly.pdbx_seq_one_letter_code
_entity_poly.pdbx_strand_id
1 'polypeptide(L)'
;MNPLLRINWIARGGLAFMFAYHGLVPKLLWLSQGERAMIQAHGIEQVQLFATLAGVGEIALAIWILLSPRSVWPLVVAATALAGLLVDVAVFSPSILREAFNPVSLNVAGLALCAVALNTKP
;
A
#
# COMPACT_ATOMS: atom_id res chain seq x y z
N MET A 1 -12.39 23.01 13.83
CA MET A 1 -11.61 21.75 13.74
C MET A 1 -10.13 22.09 13.90
N ASN A 2 -9.42 21.38 14.77
CA ASN A 2 -7.97 21.52 14.94
C ASN A 2 -7.24 21.27 13.60
N PRO A 3 -6.36 22.18 13.13
CA PRO A 3 -5.57 21.99 11.92
C PRO A 3 -4.80 20.66 11.89
N LEU A 4 -4.25 20.21 13.03
CA LEU A 4 -3.51 18.95 13.13
C LEU A 4 -4.41 17.74 12.83
N LEU A 5 -5.65 17.76 13.35
CA LEU A 5 -6.64 16.72 13.08
C LEU A 5 -7.01 16.67 11.60
N ARG A 6 -7.11 17.82 10.92
CA ARG A 6 -7.37 17.87 9.47
C ARG A 6 -6.22 17.25 8.68
N ILE A 7 -4.98 17.61 9.01
CA ILE A 7 -3.79 17.06 8.35
C ILE A 7 -3.72 15.54 8.56
N ASN A 8 -4.03 15.06 9.77
CA ASN A 8 -4.06 13.64 10.08
C ASN A 8 -5.05 12.87 9.17
N TRP A 9 -6.27 13.39 9.05
CA TRP A 9 -7.30 12.78 8.21
C TRP A 9 -6.98 12.84 6.72
N ILE A 10 -6.34 13.91 6.25
CA ILE A 10 -5.87 13.99 4.86
C ILE A 10 -4.81 12.92 4.61
N ALA A 11 -3.85 12.76 5.52
CA ALA A 11 -2.78 11.76 5.38
C ALA A 11 -3.33 10.32 5.43
N ARG A 12 -4.20 10.02 6.40
CA ARG A 12 -4.87 8.72 6.51
C ARG A 12 -5.79 8.44 5.33
N GLY A 13 -6.52 9.45 4.86
CA GLY A 13 -7.38 9.35 3.68
C GLY A 13 -6.59 9.03 2.41
N GLY A 14 -5.45 9.71 2.21
CA GLY A 14 -4.54 9.43 1.10
C GLY A 14 -3.98 8.01 1.15
N LEU A 15 -3.53 7.56 2.33
CA LEU A 15 -3.06 6.18 2.52
C LEU A 15 -4.15 5.15 2.25
N ALA A 16 -5.34 5.35 2.82
CA ALA A 16 -6.47 4.45 2.63
C ALA A 16 -6.87 4.37 1.16
N PHE A 17 -6.93 5.51 0.46
CA PHE A 17 -7.20 5.53 -0.98
C PHE A 17 -6.14 4.75 -1.76
N MET A 18 -4.86 4.99 -1.49
CA MET A 18 -3.75 4.29 -2.15
C MET A 18 -3.87 2.77 -1.97
N PHE A 19 -3.96 2.27 -0.74
CA PHE A 19 -4.10 0.83 -0.47
C PHE A 19 -5.39 0.25 -1.04
N ALA A 20 -6.53 0.94 -0.91
CA ALA A 20 -7.79 0.47 -1.47
C ALA A 20 -7.74 0.39 -3.00
N TYR A 21 -7.11 1.36 -3.66
CA TYR A 21 -6.98 1.39 -5.11
C TYR A 21 -6.08 0.24 -5.61
N HIS A 22 -4.91 0.03 -4.99
CA HIS A 22 -4.04 -1.10 -5.32
C HIS A 22 -4.66 -2.46 -4.99
N GLY A 23 -5.45 -2.54 -3.92
CA GLY A 23 -6.12 -3.79 -3.57
C GLY A 23 -7.27 -4.12 -4.50
N LEU A 24 -8.01 -3.10 -4.93
CA LEU A 24 -9.21 -3.28 -5.73
C LEU A 24 -8.88 -3.39 -7.23
N VAL A 25 -8.17 -2.41 -7.79
CA VAL A 25 -8.07 -2.26 -9.24
C VAL A 25 -7.11 -3.27 -9.87
N PRO A 26 -5.80 -3.28 -9.55
CA PRO A 26 -4.82 -4.16 -10.21
C PRO A 26 -4.82 -5.61 -9.68
N LYS A 27 -5.57 -5.91 -8.61
CA LYS A 27 -5.60 -7.24 -7.98
C LYS A 27 -6.97 -7.93 -8.08
N LEU A 28 -8.08 -7.27 -7.71
CA LEU A 28 -9.41 -7.88 -7.69
C LEU A 28 -10.20 -7.67 -8.99
N LEU A 29 -10.27 -6.44 -9.50
CA LEU A 29 -11.05 -6.12 -10.71
C LEU A 29 -10.31 -6.53 -11.98
N TRP A 30 -9.02 -6.19 -12.06
CA TRP A 30 -8.16 -6.52 -13.19
C TRP A 30 -6.80 -6.97 -12.69
N LEU A 31 -6.59 -8.29 -12.67
CA LEU A 31 -5.27 -8.84 -12.34
C LEU A 31 -4.24 -8.36 -13.39
N SER A 32 -3.39 -7.43 -12.97
CA SER A 32 -2.41 -6.82 -13.88
C SER A 32 -1.33 -7.82 -14.30
N GLN A 33 -0.76 -7.62 -15.49
CA GLN A 33 0.34 -8.46 -15.97
C GLN A 33 1.58 -8.35 -15.07
N GLY A 34 1.85 -7.16 -14.51
CA GLY A 34 2.93 -6.94 -13.55
C GLY A 34 2.76 -7.76 -12.28
N GLU A 35 1.57 -7.72 -11.67
CA GLU A 35 1.28 -8.51 -10.46
C GLU A 35 1.40 -10.00 -10.73
N ARG A 36 0.89 -10.47 -11.88
CA ARG A 36 1.00 -11.87 -12.30
C ARG A 36 2.47 -12.28 -12.44
N ALA A 37 3.28 -11.48 -13.11
CA ALA A 37 4.70 -11.77 -13.31
C ALA A 37 5.45 -11.82 -11.97
N MET A 38 5.16 -10.90 -11.04
CA MET A 38 5.75 -10.91 -9.70
C MET A 38 5.37 -12.14 -8.88
N ILE A 39 4.09 -12.55 -8.89
CA ILE A 39 3.63 -13.74 -8.17
C ILE A 39 4.23 -15.02 -8.79
N GLN A 40 4.33 -15.08 -10.12
CA GLN A 40 4.99 -16.20 -10.80
C GLN A 40 6.50 -16.25 -10.53
N ALA A 41 7.16 -15.10 -10.37
CA ALA A 41 8.57 -15.04 -9.99
C ALA A 41 8.84 -15.62 -8.60
N HIS A 42 7.83 -15.67 -7.73
CA HIS A 42 7.87 -16.36 -6.44
C HIS A 42 7.66 -17.88 -6.53
N GLY A 43 7.41 -18.42 -7.73
CA GLY A 43 7.10 -19.84 -7.92
C GLY A 43 5.68 -20.23 -7.48
N ILE A 44 4.78 -19.26 -7.31
CA ILE A 44 3.40 -19.51 -6.87
C ILE A 44 2.53 -19.85 -8.08
N GLU A 45 2.01 -21.06 -8.12
CA GLU A 45 1.12 -21.52 -9.20
C GLU A 45 -0.29 -20.92 -9.11
N GLN A 46 -0.81 -20.73 -7.90
CA GLN A 46 -2.16 -20.19 -7.67
C GLN A 46 -2.18 -18.65 -7.68
N VAL A 47 -1.75 -18.06 -8.80
CA VAL A 47 -1.61 -16.60 -8.99
C VAL A 47 -2.88 -15.84 -8.60
N GLN A 48 -4.05 -16.30 -9.08
CA GLN A 48 -5.32 -15.62 -8.83
C GLN A 48 -5.70 -15.60 -7.35
N LEU A 49 -5.46 -16.71 -6.63
CA LEU A 49 -5.78 -16.82 -5.21
C LEU A 49 -4.88 -15.89 -4.41
N PHE A 50 -3.58 -15.90 -4.68
CA PHE A 50 -2.61 -15.06 -3.98
C PHE A 50 -2.89 -13.56 -4.23
N ALA A 51 -3.14 -13.18 -5.49
CA ALA A 51 -3.52 -11.81 -5.82
C ALA A 51 -4.81 -11.37 -5.12
N THR A 52 -5.81 -12.27 -5.04
CA THR A 52 -7.07 -12.00 -4.35
C THR A 52 -6.84 -11.78 -2.85
N LEU A 53 -6.06 -12.63 -2.19
CA LEU A 53 -5.73 -12.50 -0.78
C LEU A 53 -4.95 -11.20 -0.50
N ALA A 54 -3.97 -10.89 -1.34
CA ALA A 54 -3.23 -9.64 -1.25
C ALA A 54 -4.16 -8.43 -1.42
N GLY A 55 -5.07 -8.46 -2.40
CA GLY A 55 -6.00 -7.36 -2.66
C GLY A 55 -7.00 -7.13 -1.54
N VAL A 56 -7.56 -8.22 -1.00
CA VAL A 56 -8.41 -8.16 0.21
C VAL A 56 -7.63 -7.63 1.41
N GLY A 57 -6.36 -8.04 1.58
CA GLY A 57 -5.49 -7.54 2.63
C GLY A 57 -5.24 -6.04 2.56
N GLU A 58 -4.97 -5.51 1.36
CA GLU A 58 -4.78 -4.08 1.13
C GLU A 58 -6.06 -3.27 1.41
N ILE A 59 -7.23 -3.77 0.99
CA ILE A 59 -8.53 -3.13 1.29
C ILE A 59 -8.81 -3.18 2.80
N ALA A 60 -8.55 -4.30 3.46
CA ALA A 60 -8.73 -4.43 4.91
C ALA A 60 -7.82 -3.44 5.67
N LEU A 61 -6.57 -3.28 5.23
CA LEU A 61 -5.65 -2.30 5.79
C LEU A 61 -6.13 -0.87 5.58
N ALA A 62 -6.63 -0.54 4.38
CA ALA A 62 -7.21 0.77 4.09
C ALA A 62 -8.38 1.11 5.04
N ILE A 63 -9.29 0.16 5.24
CA ILE A 63 -10.41 0.31 6.19
C ILE A 63 -9.88 0.48 7.61
N TRP A 64 -8.89 -0.33 8.02
CA TRP A 64 -8.31 -0.27 9.37
C TRP A 64 -7.63 1.08 9.65
N ILE A 65 -6.94 1.66 8.65
CA ILE A 65 -6.35 3.01 8.73
C ILE A 65 -7.43 4.07 8.99
N LEU A 66 -8.63 3.95 8.41
CA LEU A 66 -9.70 4.92 8.63
C LEU A 66 -10.43 4.71 9.96
N LEU A 67 -10.69 3.45 10.35
CA LEU A 67 -11.46 3.12 11.55
C LEU A 67 -10.67 3.30 12.85
N SER A 68 -9.34 3.30 12.81
CA SER A 68 -8.49 3.37 14.00
C SER A 68 -7.61 4.64 14.04
N PRO A 69 -8.19 5.85 14.11
CA PRO A 69 -7.44 7.12 14.07
C PRO A 69 -6.49 7.33 15.27
N ARG A 70 -6.81 6.71 16.42
CA ARG A 70 -5.97 6.78 17.63
C ARG A 70 -4.87 5.73 17.70
N SER A 71 -4.97 4.69 16.88
CA SER A 71 -3.98 3.60 16.88
C SER A 71 -2.84 3.92 15.93
N VAL A 72 -1.61 3.62 16.38
CA VAL A 72 -0.40 3.65 15.54
C VAL A 72 -0.27 2.42 14.66
N TRP A 73 -0.88 1.30 15.07
CA TRP A 73 -0.67 0.00 14.47
C TRP A 73 -1.02 -0.05 12.97
N PRO A 74 -2.15 0.51 12.49
CA PRO A 74 -2.44 0.53 11.06
C PRO A 74 -1.35 1.24 10.24
N LEU A 75 -0.77 2.32 10.79
CA LEU A 75 0.26 3.11 10.14
C LEU A 75 1.61 2.38 10.13
N VAL A 76 1.93 1.67 11.21
CA VAL A 76 3.14 0.83 11.27
C VAL A 76 3.02 -0.31 10.27
N VAL A 77 1.89 -1.02 10.24
CA VAL A 77 1.64 -2.11 9.29
C VAL A 77 1.71 -1.59 7.85
N ALA A 78 1.10 -0.44 7.57
CA ALA A 78 1.21 0.22 6.27
C ALA A 78 2.66 0.54 5.89
N ALA A 79 3.42 1.16 6.78
CA ALA A 79 4.82 1.49 6.52
C ALA A 79 5.67 0.23 6.27
N THR A 80 5.46 -0.83 7.05
CA THR A 80 6.14 -2.11 6.84
C THR A 80 5.73 -2.79 5.53
N ALA A 81 4.46 -2.71 5.15
CA ALA A 81 3.99 -3.25 3.88
C ALA A 81 4.60 -2.50 2.70
N LEU A 82 4.64 -1.16 2.74
CA LEU A 82 5.27 -0.35 1.69
C LEU A 82 6.76 -0.67 1.55
N ALA A 83 7.49 -0.74 2.66
CA ALA A 83 8.90 -1.10 2.64
C ALA A 83 9.12 -2.53 2.12
N GLY A 84 8.32 -3.49 2.58
CA GLY A 84 8.38 -4.89 2.15
C GLY A 84 8.09 -5.06 0.67
N LEU A 85 7.01 -4.46 0.17
CA LEU A 85 6.63 -4.50 -1.24
C LEU A 85 7.68 -3.81 -2.13
N LEU A 86 8.30 -2.72 -1.66
CA LEU A 86 9.37 -2.07 -2.41
C LEU A 86 10.61 -2.97 -2.54
N VAL A 87 11.00 -3.66 -1.45
CA VAL A 87 12.09 -4.64 -1.48
C VAL A 87 11.73 -5.81 -2.41
N ASP A 88 10.48 -6.28 -2.35
CA ASP A 88 9.97 -7.35 -3.20
C ASP A 88 10.10 -7.00 -4.69
N VAL A 89 9.58 -5.82 -5.09
CA VAL A 89 9.75 -5.29 -6.43
C VAL A 89 11.23 -5.20 -6.82
N ALA A 90 12.08 -4.72 -5.92
CA ALA A 90 13.50 -4.55 -6.22
C ALA A 90 14.23 -5.88 -6.48
N VAL A 91 13.79 -6.96 -5.84
CA VAL A 91 14.36 -8.30 -6.03
C VAL A 91 13.79 -8.99 -7.27
N PHE A 92 12.47 -8.99 -7.44
CA PHE A 92 11.79 -9.81 -8.44
C PHE A 92 11.45 -9.08 -9.74
N SER A 93 11.42 -7.75 -9.74
CA SER A 93 11.10 -6.94 -10.92
C SER A 93 11.89 -5.63 -10.98
N PRO A 94 13.24 -5.66 -10.94
CA PRO A 94 14.07 -4.45 -10.85
C PRO A 94 13.91 -3.48 -12.04
N SER A 95 13.40 -3.95 -13.19
CA SER A 95 13.15 -3.10 -14.35
C SER A 95 12.11 -2.01 -14.08
N ILE A 96 11.06 -2.29 -13.30
CA ILE A 96 9.97 -1.34 -13.05
C ILE A 96 10.36 -0.21 -12.10
N LEU A 97 11.50 -0.35 -11.39
CA LEU A 97 12.03 0.70 -10.51
C LEU A 97 12.45 1.97 -11.27
N ARG A 98 12.74 1.87 -12.58
CA ARG A 98 13.23 2.98 -13.40
C ARG A 98 12.15 3.58 -14.31
N GLU A 99 10.92 3.10 -14.22
CA GLU A 99 9.80 3.65 -14.98
C GLU A 99 9.38 5.03 -14.45
N ALA A 100 8.71 5.83 -15.29
CA ALA A 100 8.29 7.18 -14.94
C ALA A 100 7.32 7.23 -13.75
N PHE A 101 6.55 6.16 -13.56
CA PHE A 101 5.64 5.95 -12.41
C PHE A 101 6.07 4.71 -11.64
N ASN A 102 7.29 4.75 -11.10
CA ASN A 102 7.89 3.59 -10.44
C ASN A 102 7.38 3.38 -9.00
N PRO A 103 7.51 2.15 -8.48
CA PRO A 103 7.18 1.83 -7.10
C PRO A 103 8.01 2.57 -6.06
N VAL A 104 9.22 3.05 -6.37
CA VAL A 104 10.04 3.81 -5.41
C VAL A 104 9.34 5.10 -5.03
N SER A 105 8.94 5.89 -6.02
CA SER A 105 8.28 7.18 -5.81
C SER A 105 6.98 7.04 -5.03
N LEU A 106 6.18 6.03 -5.38
CA LEU A 106 4.91 5.72 -4.73
C LEU A 106 5.09 5.29 -3.27
N ASN A 107 6.00 4.35 -3.01
CA ASN A 107 6.25 3.87 -1.64
C ASN A 107 6.83 4.97 -0.74
N VAL A 108 7.75 5.79 -1.26
CA VAL A 108 8.29 6.94 -0.51
C VAL A 108 7.20 7.96 -0.18
N ALA A 109 6.31 8.27 -1.13
CA ALA A 109 5.16 9.13 -0.87
C ALA A 109 4.22 8.53 0.20
N GLY A 110 3.92 7.24 0.12
CA GLY A 110 3.14 6.53 1.14
C GLY A 110 3.80 6.56 2.52
N LEU A 111 5.11 6.34 2.60
CA LEU A 111 5.87 6.43 3.86
C LEU A 111 5.85 7.85 4.43
N ALA A 112 5.94 8.88 3.58
CA ALA A 112 5.80 10.27 4.01
C ALA A 112 4.39 10.54 4.60
N LEU A 113 3.32 10.00 3.99
CA LEU A 113 1.98 10.10 4.56
C LEU A 113 1.86 9.36 5.90
N CYS A 114 2.50 8.20 6.05
CA CYS A 114 2.58 7.50 7.34
C CYS A 114 3.26 8.37 8.40
N ALA A 115 4.38 9.01 8.06
CA ALA A 115 5.08 9.91 8.95
C ALA A 115 4.23 11.12 9.33
N VAL A 116 3.53 11.74 8.38
CA VAL A 116 2.60 12.87 8.66
C VAL A 116 1.49 12.42 9.61
N ALA A 117 0.85 11.28 9.35
CA ALA A 117 -0.21 10.74 10.20
C ALA A 117 0.28 10.36 11.61
N LEU A 118 1.54 9.94 11.76
CA LEU A 118 2.14 9.64 13.06
C LEU A 118 2.52 10.90 13.86
N ASN A 119 2.91 11.98 13.18
CA ASN A 119 3.32 13.24 13.81
C ASN A 119 2.14 14.20 14.08
N THR A 120 0.96 13.94 13.51
CA THR A 120 -0.24 14.77 13.68
C THR A 120 -1.34 14.06 14.47
N LYS A 121 -0.95 13.15 15.37
CA LYS A 121 -1.91 12.40 16.19
C LYS A 121 -2.83 13.35 16.95
N PRO A 122 -4.14 13.05 16.98
CA PRO A 122 -5.12 13.86 17.70
C PRO A 122 -5.04 13.73 19.21
#